data_AF-A0A2E0A2N0-F1
#
_entry.id   AF-A0A2E0A2N0-F1
#
_cell.length_a   1.000
_cell.length_b   1.000
_cell.length_c   1.000
_cell.angle_alpha   90.00
_cell.angle_beta   90.00
_cell.angle_gamma   90.00
#
_symmetry.space_group_name_H-M   'P 1'
#
loop_
_entity.id
_entity.type
_entity.pdbx_description
1 polymer ?
#
loop_
_entity_poly.entity_id
_entity_poly.type
_entity_poly.pdbx_seq_one_letter_code
_entity_poly.pdbx_strand_id
1 'polypeptide(L)'
;MEDLPQYSGNPILYLDQNVLDIFVKYGMIEFGQRLKDKYQVVYSNETLKEIKRSVGCEQGFLNVLKDFEALHLRIVFDQPGFIETDKAALTNRDVFEAYQEFCANDNDFGNIEKSMNQWLFKFSGGRQGENLSDIHREQLAAFIQLTDGMLEAGEELSSEIKVKLQFYSKLLNEHFESTLHDLETTIEKDIADTKEWNGIKLYRESVGLGPKELNNIDPPNVIEKIWDATKANLPKTLQVTSLEDFFQINVNPINPERPYHLHQKVTAIYNMLNTLGYFPDSKVYKERRFIAAMSDNSHASMASFCNLLLSRDENFVRKTRAVYEYLGVPTEVQLVTLNGS
;
A
#
# COMPACT_ATOMS: atom_id res chain seq x y z
N MET A 1 1.47 -27.80 -22.94
CA MET A 1 1.17 -26.36 -22.77
C MET A 1 -0.29 -26.31 -22.39
N GLU A 2 -0.59 -26.07 -21.11
CA GLU A 2 -1.95 -25.67 -20.75
C GLU A 2 -2.22 -24.32 -21.43
N ASP A 3 -3.41 -24.15 -21.99
CA ASP A 3 -3.81 -22.88 -22.59
C ASP A 3 -3.93 -21.83 -21.47
N LEU A 4 -3.12 -20.78 -21.59
CA LEU A 4 -3.10 -19.66 -20.67
C LEU A 4 -4.44 -18.88 -20.74
N PRO A 5 -5.06 -18.46 -19.62
CA PRO A 5 -6.39 -17.82 -19.60
C PRO A 5 -6.48 -16.51 -20.41
N GLN A 6 -7.35 -16.46 -21.42
CA GLN A 6 -7.53 -15.24 -22.22
C GLN A 6 -8.61 -14.32 -21.62
N TYR A 7 -8.35 -13.00 -21.61
CA TYR A 7 -9.34 -12.03 -21.16
C TYR A 7 -10.56 -12.04 -22.08
N SER A 8 -11.73 -12.39 -21.52
CA SER A 8 -12.98 -12.55 -22.25
C SER A 8 -13.76 -11.24 -22.48
N GLY A 9 -13.30 -10.12 -21.91
CA GLY A 9 -14.05 -8.85 -21.90
C GLY A 9 -15.07 -8.73 -20.76
N ASN A 10 -15.15 -9.72 -19.87
CA ASN A 10 -16.00 -9.67 -18.68
C ASN A 10 -15.54 -8.57 -17.70
N PRO A 11 -16.45 -7.98 -16.90
CA PRO A 11 -16.08 -7.05 -15.85
C PRO A 11 -15.02 -7.62 -14.90
N ILE A 12 -14.07 -6.79 -14.50
CA ILE A 12 -12.91 -7.17 -13.70
C ILE A 12 -13.28 -7.18 -12.20
N LEU A 13 -12.98 -8.28 -11.53
CA LEU A 13 -13.24 -8.49 -10.11
C LEU A 13 -11.94 -8.67 -9.34
N TYR A 14 -11.72 -7.77 -8.37
CA TYR A 14 -10.64 -7.88 -7.40
C TYR A 14 -11.16 -8.51 -6.11
N LEU A 15 -10.51 -9.58 -5.66
CA LEU A 15 -10.82 -10.24 -4.39
C LEU A 15 -9.77 -9.88 -3.35
N ASP A 16 -10.21 -9.28 -2.25
CA ASP A 16 -9.41 -9.18 -1.04
C ASP A 16 -9.06 -10.59 -0.52
N GLN A 17 -7.91 -10.74 0.14
CA GLN A 17 -7.38 -12.00 0.61
C GLN A 17 -8.33 -12.73 1.57
N ASN A 18 -9.09 -11.99 2.37
CA ASN A 18 -10.09 -12.56 3.27
C ASN A 18 -11.31 -13.19 2.53
N VAL A 19 -11.55 -12.81 1.27
CA VAL A 19 -12.55 -13.44 0.39
C VAL A 19 -11.93 -14.67 -0.27
N LEU A 20 -10.67 -14.60 -0.71
CA LEU A 20 -9.95 -15.77 -1.22
C LEU A 20 -9.89 -16.91 -0.18
N ASP A 21 -9.71 -16.58 1.10
CA ASP A 21 -9.72 -17.52 2.22
C ASP A 21 -11.05 -18.32 2.33
N ILE A 22 -12.18 -17.76 1.90
CA ILE A 22 -13.46 -18.49 1.81
C ILE A 22 -13.29 -19.68 0.87
N PHE A 23 -12.74 -19.46 -0.32
CA PHE A 23 -12.60 -20.49 -1.34
C PHE A 23 -11.50 -21.49 -1.00
N VAL A 24 -10.46 -21.08 -0.27
CA VAL A 24 -9.48 -22.01 0.29
C VAL A 24 -10.13 -22.97 1.29
N LYS A 25 -11.05 -22.46 2.13
CA LYS A 25 -11.70 -23.26 3.19
C LYS A 25 -12.85 -24.14 2.69
N TYR A 26 -13.65 -23.61 1.76
CA TYR A 26 -14.91 -24.25 1.35
C TYR A 26 -14.90 -24.72 -0.11
N GLY A 27 -13.83 -24.46 -0.86
CA GLY A 27 -13.75 -24.73 -2.30
C GLY A 27 -14.56 -23.74 -3.13
N MET A 28 -14.64 -23.99 -4.43
CA MET A 28 -15.47 -23.22 -5.37
C MET A 28 -16.97 -23.55 -5.21
N ILE A 29 -17.52 -23.16 -4.07
CA ILE A 29 -18.96 -23.21 -3.76
C ILE A 29 -19.77 -22.41 -4.80
N GLU A 30 -21.10 -22.54 -4.75
CA GLU A 30 -22.00 -21.88 -5.70
C GLU A 30 -21.70 -20.38 -5.89
N PHE A 31 -21.34 -19.68 -4.80
CA PHE A 31 -20.91 -18.30 -4.87
C PHE A 31 -19.69 -18.09 -5.79
N GLY A 32 -18.65 -18.91 -5.65
CA GLY A 32 -17.44 -18.85 -6.49
C GLY A 32 -17.75 -19.16 -7.96
N GLN A 33 -18.60 -20.15 -8.23
CA GLN A 33 -19.02 -20.45 -9.61
C GLN A 33 -19.73 -19.26 -10.26
N ARG A 34 -20.67 -18.62 -9.55
CA ARG A 34 -21.36 -17.43 -10.04
C ARG A 34 -20.41 -16.25 -10.30
N LEU A 35 -19.34 -16.12 -9.51
CA LEU A 35 -18.32 -15.10 -9.75
C LEU A 35 -17.54 -15.42 -11.03
N LYS A 36 -17.10 -16.67 -11.20
CA LYS A 36 -16.37 -17.14 -12.38
C LYS A 36 -17.16 -16.94 -13.68
N ASP A 37 -18.47 -17.19 -13.65
CA ASP A 37 -19.34 -17.04 -14.82
C ASP A 37 -19.52 -15.58 -15.27
N LYS A 38 -19.41 -14.63 -14.34
CA LYS A 38 -19.78 -13.22 -14.57
C LYS A 38 -18.59 -12.28 -14.67
N TYR A 39 -17.47 -12.63 -14.05
CA TYR A 39 -16.35 -11.72 -13.86
C TYR A 39 -15.03 -12.37 -14.27
N GLN A 40 -14.12 -11.54 -14.74
CA GLN A 40 -12.71 -11.91 -14.78
C GLN A 40 -12.09 -11.60 -13.42
N VAL A 41 -11.76 -12.63 -12.64
CA VAL A 41 -11.01 -12.46 -11.40
C VAL A 41 -9.57 -12.05 -11.72
N VAL A 42 -9.03 -11.14 -10.91
CA VAL A 42 -7.64 -10.70 -11.01
C VAL A 42 -6.93 -10.75 -9.66
N TYR A 43 -5.61 -10.86 -9.71
CA TYR A 43 -4.72 -10.76 -8.55
C TYR A 43 -3.58 -9.79 -8.85
N SER A 44 -2.96 -9.23 -7.82
CA SER A 44 -1.78 -8.36 -7.97
C SER A 44 -0.58 -8.92 -7.20
N ASN A 45 0.57 -8.26 -7.32
CA ASN A 45 1.73 -8.55 -6.48
C ASN A 45 1.42 -8.45 -4.98
N GLU A 46 0.47 -7.60 -4.56
CA GLU A 46 0.03 -7.57 -3.15
C GLU A 46 -0.64 -8.88 -2.74
N THR A 47 -1.50 -9.45 -3.60
CA THR A 47 -2.08 -10.78 -3.38
C THR A 47 -0.98 -11.84 -3.22
N LEU A 48 0.05 -11.82 -4.08
CA LEU A 48 1.18 -12.76 -3.98
C LEU A 48 1.99 -12.55 -2.69
N LYS A 49 2.16 -11.29 -2.25
CA LYS A 49 2.81 -10.92 -0.99
C LYS A 49 2.05 -11.50 0.21
N GLU A 50 0.72 -11.43 0.21
CA GLU A 50 -0.14 -12.03 1.23
C GLU A 50 -0.06 -13.56 1.24
N ILE A 51 -0.06 -14.18 0.06
CA ILE A 51 0.12 -15.64 -0.10
C ILE A 51 1.46 -16.07 0.50
N LYS A 52 2.56 -15.37 0.18
CA LYS A 52 3.90 -15.67 0.73
C LYS A 52 3.94 -15.61 2.25
N ARG A 53 3.17 -14.71 2.87
CA ARG A 53 3.07 -14.60 4.33
C ARG A 53 2.19 -15.69 4.97
N SER A 54 1.36 -16.36 4.17
CA SER A 54 0.42 -17.41 4.61
C SER A 54 1.09 -18.78 4.62
N VAL A 55 2.16 -18.91 5.41
CA VAL A 55 3.02 -20.11 5.45
C VAL A 55 2.21 -21.39 5.68
N GLY A 56 2.38 -22.36 4.78
CA GLY A 56 1.69 -23.65 4.80
C GLY A 56 0.30 -23.66 4.13
N CYS A 57 -0.19 -22.51 3.65
CA CYS A 57 -1.47 -22.37 2.95
C CYS A 57 -1.31 -21.87 1.51
N GLU A 58 -0.08 -21.67 1.03
CA GLU A 58 0.24 -21.02 -0.23
C GLU A 58 -0.41 -21.75 -1.41
N GLN A 59 -0.24 -23.07 -1.46
CA GLN A 59 -0.82 -23.91 -2.51
C GLN A 59 -2.34 -23.79 -2.59
N GLY A 60 -3.02 -23.63 -1.44
CA GLY A 60 -4.47 -23.46 -1.40
C GLY A 60 -4.91 -22.20 -2.12
N PHE A 61 -4.26 -21.07 -1.84
CA PHE A 61 -4.55 -19.80 -2.50
C PHE A 61 -4.20 -19.82 -3.99
N LEU A 62 -3.05 -20.39 -4.37
CA LEU A 62 -2.64 -20.48 -5.77
C LEU A 62 -3.60 -21.38 -6.58
N ASN A 63 -4.08 -22.48 -6.00
CA ASN A 63 -5.12 -23.31 -6.61
C ASN A 63 -6.42 -22.53 -6.81
N VAL A 64 -6.87 -21.76 -5.81
CA VAL A 64 -8.07 -20.91 -5.93
C VAL A 64 -7.94 -19.91 -7.07
N LEU A 65 -6.78 -19.24 -7.19
CA LEU A 65 -6.52 -18.31 -8.30
C LEU A 65 -6.48 -19.02 -9.66
N LYS A 66 -5.89 -20.22 -9.73
CA LYS A 66 -5.90 -21.05 -10.95
C LYS A 66 -7.32 -21.49 -11.33
N ASP A 67 -8.12 -21.93 -10.37
CA ASP A 67 -9.52 -22.35 -10.57
C ASP A 67 -10.39 -21.20 -11.09
N PHE A 68 -10.09 -19.97 -10.66
CA PHE A 68 -10.71 -18.75 -11.19
C PHE A 68 -10.18 -18.32 -12.55
N GLU A 69 -9.15 -18.96 -13.09
CA GLU A 69 -8.44 -18.52 -14.31
C GLU A 69 -8.02 -17.04 -14.18
N ALA A 70 -7.52 -16.68 -12.99
CA ALA A 70 -7.28 -15.29 -12.64
C ALA A 70 -6.13 -14.68 -13.45
N LEU A 71 -6.28 -13.41 -13.85
CA LEU A 71 -5.24 -12.66 -14.56
C LEU A 71 -4.42 -11.80 -13.60
N HIS A 72 -3.14 -11.62 -13.92
CA HIS A 72 -2.25 -10.79 -13.11
C HIS A 72 -2.38 -9.32 -13.50
N LEU A 73 -2.90 -8.51 -12.57
CA LEU A 73 -3.03 -7.06 -12.65
C LEU A 73 -1.73 -6.38 -12.20
N ARG A 74 -1.12 -5.58 -13.10
CA ARG A 74 0.09 -4.79 -12.81
C ARG A 74 -0.03 -3.36 -13.33
N ILE A 75 0.53 -2.41 -12.59
CA ILE A 75 0.66 -1.02 -13.06
C ILE A 75 1.63 -0.99 -14.25
N VAL A 76 1.26 -0.23 -15.29
CA VAL A 76 2.09 -0.04 -16.48
C VAL A 76 3.14 1.02 -16.21
N PHE A 77 4.36 0.76 -16.66
CA PHE A 77 5.47 1.69 -16.62
C PHE A 77 5.89 2.07 -18.04
N ASP A 78 6.00 3.36 -18.31
CA ASP A 78 6.46 3.85 -19.60
C ASP A 78 7.96 3.64 -19.75
N GLN A 79 8.35 3.06 -20.89
CA GLN A 79 9.73 2.82 -21.27
C GLN A 79 10.24 3.96 -22.16
N PRO A 80 11.55 4.31 -22.11
CA PRO A 80 12.62 3.65 -21.36
C PRO A 80 12.80 4.17 -19.92
N GLY A 81 12.00 5.14 -19.48
CA GLY A 81 12.19 5.82 -18.19
C GLY A 81 11.70 5.05 -16.96
N PHE A 82 11.05 3.90 -17.15
CA PHE A 82 10.34 3.16 -16.09
C PHE A 82 9.44 4.09 -15.25
N ILE A 83 8.75 5.01 -15.92
CA ILE A 83 7.89 5.98 -15.25
C ILE A 83 6.53 5.34 -15.03
N GLU A 84 6.12 5.23 -13.77
CA GLU A 84 4.81 4.70 -13.41
C GLU A 84 3.69 5.49 -14.12
N THR A 85 2.68 4.79 -14.64
CA THR A 85 1.52 5.42 -15.31
C THR A 85 0.25 5.27 -14.47
N ASP A 86 -0.81 5.98 -14.84
CA ASP A 86 -2.15 5.82 -14.27
C ASP A 86 -2.94 4.68 -14.95
N LYS A 87 -2.23 3.69 -15.50
CA LYS A 87 -2.82 2.56 -16.24
C LYS A 87 -2.35 1.25 -15.62
N ALA A 88 -3.21 0.25 -15.69
CA ALA A 88 -2.87 -1.12 -15.36
C ALA A 88 -3.06 -2.04 -16.57
N ALA A 89 -2.28 -3.11 -16.61
CA ALA A 89 -2.37 -4.17 -17.60
C ALA A 89 -2.77 -5.49 -16.92
N LEU A 90 -3.61 -6.25 -17.63
CA LEU A 90 -3.87 -7.64 -17.32
C LEU A 90 -2.90 -8.50 -18.11
N THR A 91 -2.14 -9.32 -17.39
CA THR A 91 -1.19 -10.24 -18.00
C THR A 91 -1.66 -11.67 -17.79
N ASN A 92 -1.67 -12.40 -18.89
CA ASN A 92 -2.02 -13.81 -18.92
C ASN A 92 -0.77 -14.63 -18.60
N ARG A 93 -0.74 -15.26 -17.43
CA ARG A 93 0.40 -16.04 -16.93
C ARG A 93 -0.08 -17.16 -16.04
N ASP A 94 0.70 -18.23 -15.97
CA ASP A 94 0.51 -19.26 -14.95
C ASP A 94 0.74 -18.65 -13.56
N VAL A 95 -0.20 -18.90 -12.65
CA VAL A 95 -0.20 -18.29 -11.31
C VAL A 95 0.97 -18.83 -10.46
N PHE A 96 1.36 -20.10 -10.64
CA PHE A 96 2.49 -20.69 -9.93
C PHE A 96 3.81 -20.11 -10.41
N GLU A 97 3.99 -19.95 -11.72
CA GLU A 97 5.15 -19.28 -12.29
C GLU A 97 5.25 -17.82 -11.80
N ALA A 98 4.13 -17.08 -11.81
CA ALA A 98 4.09 -15.71 -11.31
C ALA A 98 4.46 -15.63 -9.82
N TYR A 99 3.98 -16.58 -9.00
CA TYR A 99 4.33 -16.65 -7.58
C TYR A 99 5.80 -17.00 -7.34
N GLN A 100 6.35 -17.96 -8.09
CA GLN A 100 7.77 -18.32 -8.02
C GLN A 100 8.67 -17.13 -8.40
N GLU A 101 8.35 -16.44 -9.49
CA GLU A 101 9.08 -15.23 -9.90
C GLU A 101 8.99 -14.13 -8.85
N PHE A 102 7.79 -13.90 -8.29
CA PHE A 102 7.61 -12.95 -7.19
C PHE A 102 8.50 -13.29 -6.00
N CYS A 103 8.55 -14.57 -5.60
CA CYS A 103 9.38 -15.01 -4.48
C CYS A 103 10.88 -14.89 -4.75
N ALA A 104 11.32 -15.13 -5.98
CA ALA A 104 12.72 -15.01 -6.39
C ALA A 104 13.19 -13.55 -6.39
N ASN A 105 12.33 -12.61 -6.83
CA ASN A 105 12.67 -11.20 -6.94
C ASN A 105 12.51 -10.40 -5.62
N ASP A 106 11.84 -10.96 -4.60
CA ASP A 106 11.57 -10.26 -3.34
C ASP A 106 12.84 -10.02 -2.49
N ASN A 107 13.93 -10.76 -2.73
CA ASN A 107 15.16 -10.64 -1.94
C ASN A 107 15.92 -9.31 -2.15
N ASP A 108 15.79 -8.67 -3.32
CA ASP A 108 16.58 -7.48 -3.66
C ASP A 108 15.87 -6.16 -3.26
N PHE A 109 14.54 -6.10 -3.44
CA PHE A 109 13.74 -4.89 -3.17
C PHE A 109 12.96 -4.94 -1.85
N GLY A 110 12.64 -6.14 -1.35
CA GLY A 110 11.85 -6.31 -0.13
C GLY A 110 12.52 -5.73 1.12
N ASN A 111 13.85 -5.75 1.18
CA ASN A 111 14.62 -5.18 2.29
C ASN A 111 14.50 -3.65 2.36
N ILE A 112 14.49 -2.96 1.21
CA ILE A 112 14.34 -1.51 1.14
C ILE A 112 12.93 -1.10 1.54
N GLU A 113 11.91 -1.72 0.93
CA GLU A 113 10.51 -1.40 1.25
C GLU A 113 10.24 -1.60 2.75
N LYS A 114 10.70 -2.73 3.31
CA LYS A 114 10.57 -3.03 4.74
C LYS A 114 11.28 -1.98 5.61
N SER A 115 12.48 -1.56 5.23
CA SER A 115 13.27 -0.59 5.98
C SER A 115 12.64 0.81 5.94
N MET A 116 12.19 1.26 4.76
CA MET A 116 11.50 2.55 4.60
C MET A 116 10.19 2.60 5.41
N ASN A 117 9.45 1.50 5.46
CA ASN A 117 8.22 1.39 6.23
C ASN A 117 8.43 1.41 7.77
N GLN A 118 9.66 1.25 8.28
CA GLN A 118 9.91 1.30 9.73
C GLN A 118 9.61 2.66 10.34
N TRP A 119 9.78 3.74 9.57
CA TRP A 119 9.37 5.08 9.99
C TRP A 119 7.85 5.14 10.25
N LEU A 120 7.04 4.65 9.31
CA LEU A 120 5.58 4.60 9.45
C LEU A 120 5.15 3.67 10.58
N PHE A 121 5.89 2.56 10.78
CA PHE A 121 5.63 1.65 11.89
C PHE A 121 5.91 2.32 13.24
N LYS A 122 7.00 3.09 13.36
CA LYS A 122 7.30 3.92 14.54
C LYS A 122 6.24 4.99 14.78
N PHE A 123 5.85 5.72 13.73
CA PHE A 123 4.75 6.69 13.80
C PHE A 123 3.44 6.06 14.30
N SER A 124 3.21 4.78 13.98
CA SER A 124 2.05 4.01 14.44
C SER A 124 2.14 3.52 15.90
N GLY A 125 3.23 3.84 16.60
CA GLY A 125 3.53 3.40 17.97
C GLY A 125 4.29 2.07 18.07
N GLY A 126 4.82 1.56 16.96
CA GLY A 126 5.74 0.43 16.93
C GLY A 126 7.15 0.80 17.39
N ARG A 127 8.06 -0.18 17.39
CA ARG A 127 9.49 -0.01 17.77
C ARG A 127 9.69 0.75 19.10
N GLN A 128 8.97 0.33 20.14
CA GLN A 128 9.10 0.92 21.49
C GLN A 128 10.51 0.70 22.03
N GLY A 129 11.04 1.70 22.74
CA GLY A 129 12.40 1.70 23.29
C GLY A 129 13.50 2.14 22.31
N GLU A 130 13.22 2.13 21.00
CA GLU A 130 14.16 2.56 19.96
C GLU A 130 13.97 4.04 19.61
N ASN A 131 15.06 4.76 19.37
CA ASN A 131 15.00 6.16 18.93
C ASN A 131 15.00 6.26 17.39
N LEU A 132 14.91 7.47 16.85
CA LEU A 132 14.91 7.68 15.40
C LEU A 132 16.27 7.33 14.77
N SER A 133 17.39 7.66 15.44
CA SER A 133 18.73 7.31 14.97
C SER A 133 18.92 5.81 14.72
N ASP A 134 18.30 4.95 15.53
CA ASP A 134 18.37 3.49 15.38
C ASP A 134 17.66 3.04 14.10
N ILE A 135 16.49 3.62 13.83
CA ILE A 135 15.71 3.36 12.60
C ILE A 135 16.47 3.88 11.38
N HIS A 136 16.97 5.11 11.44
CA HIS A 136 17.71 5.75 10.35
C HIS A 136 18.98 4.97 9.97
N ARG A 137 19.66 4.37 10.96
CA ARG A 137 20.83 3.50 10.70
C ARG A 137 20.45 2.27 9.88
N GLU A 138 19.32 1.64 10.16
CA GLU A 138 18.82 0.50 9.38
C GLU A 138 18.37 0.92 7.98
N GLN A 139 17.76 2.10 7.85
CA GLN A 139 17.37 2.68 6.56
C GLN A 139 18.59 2.97 5.69
N LEU A 140 19.62 3.60 6.26
CA LEU A 140 20.86 3.88 5.57
C LEU A 140 21.59 2.59 5.17
N ALA A 141 21.67 1.61 6.08
CA ALA A 141 22.31 0.33 5.79
C ALA A 141 21.61 -0.42 4.64
N ALA A 142 20.27 -0.47 4.64
CA ALA A 142 19.51 -1.08 3.56
C ALA A 142 19.72 -0.33 2.24
N PHE A 143 19.68 1.01 2.26
CA PHE A 143 19.89 1.85 1.08
C PHE A 143 21.29 1.66 0.48
N ILE A 144 22.33 1.63 1.32
CA ILE A 144 23.71 1.35 0.88
C ILE A 144 23.76 -0.03 0.21
N GLN A 145 23.19 -1.07 0.84
CA GLN A 145 23.15 -2.41 0.27
C GLN A 145 22.50 -2.44 -1.13
N LEU A 146 21.42 -1.68 -1.35
CA LEU A 146 20.81 -1.54 -2.67
C LEU A 146 21.79 -0.88 -3.66
N THR A 147 22.39 0.24 -3.28
CA THR A 147 23.32 0.95 -4.18
C THR A 147 24.56 0.13 -4.51
N ASP A 148 25.06 -0.68 -3.57
CA ASP A 148 26.18 -1.60 -3.78
C ASP A 148 25.78 -2.75 -4.71
N GLY A 149 24.59 -3.34 -4.52
CA GLY A 149 24.07 -4.35 -5.44
C GLY A 149 23.91 -3.84 -6.88
N MET A 150 23.52 -2.56 -7.05
CA MET A 150 23.48 -1.93 -8.38
C MET A 150 24.88 -1.76 -9.00
N LEU A 151 25.90 -1.49 -8.17
CA LEU A 151 27.29 -1.40 -8.63
C LEU A 151 27.82 -2.77 -9.07
N GLU A 152 27.54 -3.82 -8.30
CA GLU A 152 27.90 -5.20 -8.60
C GLU A 152 27.22 -5.68 -9.89
N ALA A 153 25.91 -5.45 -10.04
CA ALA A 153 25.19 -5.77 -11.27
C ALA A 153 25.72 -4.98 -12.50
N GLY A 154 26.32 -3.81 -12.26
CA GLY A 154 26.96 -2.98 -13.27
C GLY A 154 28.37 -3.42 -13.68
N GLU A 155 28.91 -4.53 -13.14
CA GLU A 155 30.27 -4.99 -13.45
C GLU A 155 30.51 -5.33 -14.92
N GLU A 156 29.47 -5.66 -15.69
CA GLU A 156 29.62 -5.97 -17.11
C GLU A 156 29.54 -4.71 -18.01
N LEU A 157 29.27 -3.54 -17.43
CA LEU A 157 29.12 -2.28 -18.17
C LEU A 157 30.48 -1.65 -18.53
N SER A 158 30.46 -0.68 -19.45
CA SER A 158 31.68 0.01 -19.88
C SER A 158 32.33 0.78 -18.73
N SER A 159 33.66 0.98 -18.81
CA SER A 159 34.41 1.70 -17.77
C SER A 159 33.89 3.11 -17.51
N GLU A 160 33.40 3.80 -18.55
CA GLU A 160 32.78 5.12 -18.39
C GLU A 160 31.49 5.06 -17.56
N ILE A 161 30.64 4.06 -17.80
CA ILE A 161 29.40 3.88 -17.05
C ILE A 161 29.70 3.50 -15.60
N LYS A 162 30.69 2.62 -15.37
CA LYS A 162 31.11 2.24 -14.01
C LYS A 162 31.55 3.43 -13.16
N VAL A 163 32.37 4.32 -13.72
CA VAL A 163 32.82 5.54 -13.01
C VAL A 163 31.62 6.42 -12.65
N LYS A 164 30.64 6.57 -13.56
CA LYS A 164 29.41 7.32 -13.28
C LYS A 164 28.56 6.64 -12.20
N LEU A 165 28.39 5.33 -12.26
CA LEU A 165 27.63 4.58 -11.25
C LEU A 165 28.26 4.73 -9.86
N GLN A 166 29.59 4.61 -9.75
CA GLN A 166 30.32 4.81 -8.48
C GLN A 166 30.12 6.22 -7.94
N PHE A 167 30.22 7.24 -8.82
CA PHE A 167 30.00 8.63 -8.43
C PHE A 167 28.57 8.86 -7.92
N TYR A 168 27.56 8.39 -8.67
CA TYR A 168 26.15 8.58 -8.28
C TYR A 168 25.76 7.76 -7.05
N SER A 169 26.27 6.54 -6.89
CA SER A 169 26.05 5.73 -5.68
C SER A 169 26.53 6.48 -4.43
N LYS A 170 27.76 7.01 -4.46
CA LYS A 170 28.30 7.83 -3.37
C LYS A 170 27.44 9.08 -3.10
N LEU A 171 27.08 9.82 -4.15
CA LEU A 171 26.26 11.02 -4.02
C LEU A 171 24.89 10.72 -3.41
N LEU A 172 24.24 9.64 -3.85
CA LEU A 172 22.94 9.20 -3.33
C LEU A 172 23.03 8.81 -1.85
N ASN A 173 24.07 8.06 -1.46
CA ASN A 173 24.27 7.65 -0.07
C ASN A 173 24.50 8.86 0.85
N GLU A 174 25.36 9.79 0.47
CA GLU A 174 25.62 11.02 1.23
C GLU A 174 24.36 11.88 1.35
N HIS A 175 23.58 12.01 0.26
CA HIS A 175 22.35 12.79 0.28
C HIS A 175 21.26 12.14 1.14
N PHE A 176 21.12 10.82 1.08
CA PHE A 176 20.16 10.08 1.87
C PHE A 176 20.49 10.16 3.37
N GLU A 177 21.75 9.98 3.74
CA GLU A 177 22.23 10.15 5.13
C GLU A 177 21.94 11.56 5.65
N SER A 178 22.27 12.61 4.89
CA SER A 178 21.98 14.00 5.26
C SER A 178 20.48 14.24 5.44
N THR A 179 19.66 13.67 4.57
CA THR A 179 18.19 13.84 4.63
C THR A 179 17.61 13.17 5.89
N LEU A 180 18.09 11.98 6.25
CA LEU A 180 17.68 11.31 7.49
C LEU A 180 18.08 12.13 8.72
N HIS A 181 19.27 12.73 8.72
CA HIS A 181 19.74 13.58 9.81
C HIS A 181 18.90 14.86 9.98
N ASP A 182 18.56 15.51 8.87
CA ASP A 182 17.70 16.71 8.87
C ASP A 182 16.28 16.39 9.35
N LEU A 183 15.75 15.23 8.95
CA LEU A 183 14.45 14.72 9.40
C LEU A 183 14.46 14.48 10.91
N GLU A 184 15.47 13.76 11.42
CA GLU A 184 15.67 13.51 12.86
C GLU A 184 15.70 14.81 13.66
N THR A 185 16.58 15.73 13.26
CA THR A 185 16.75 17.04 13.91
C THR A 185 15.45 17.85 13.90
N THR A 186 14.62 17.69 12.86
CA THR A 186 13.33 18.39 12.78
C THR A 186 12.31 17.79 13.74
N ILE A 187 12.21 16.46 13.81
CA ILE A 187 11.24 15.80 14.69
C ILE A 187 11.60 15.99 16.16
N GLU A 188 12.88 15.92 16.51
CA GLU A 188 13.35 16.06 17.89
C GLU A 188 13.12 17.46 18.48
N LYS A 189 12.89 18.48 17.64
CA LYS A 189 12.46 19.81 18.11
C LYS A 189 11.08 19.78 18.76
N ASP A 190 10.18 18.95 18.24
CA ASP A 190 8.78 18.89 18.64
C ASP A 190 8.44 17.66 19.50
N ILE A 191 9.27 16.60 19.42
CA ILE A 191 9.07 15.33 20.12
C ILE A 191 10.21 15.08 21.12
N ALA A 192 9.95 15.35 22.40
CA ALA A 192 10.94 15.26 23.47
C ALA A 192 11.42 13.83 23.79
N ASP A 193 10.56 12.82 23.61
CA ASP A 193 10.92 11.41 23.79
C ASP A 193 10.44 10.59 22.59
N THR A 194 11.37 10.27 21.70
CA THR A 194 11.09 9.45 20.51
C THR A 194 11.00 7.96 20.84
N LYS A 195 11.42 7.49 22.01
CA LYS A 195 11.43 6.04 22.33
C LYS A 195 10.04 5.47 22.53
N GLU A 196 9.18 6.20 23.23
CA GLU A 196 7.79 5.82 23.48
C GLU A 196 6.80 6.56 22.57
N TRP A 197 7.29 7.17 21.51
CA TRP A 197 6.48 7.99 20.62
C TRP A 197 5.43 7.17 19.88
N ASN A 198 4.20 7.69 19.89
CA ASN A 198 3.09 7.24 19.06
C ASN A 198 2.52 8.46 18.32
N GLY A 199 2.96 8.64 17.07
CA GLY A 199 2.58 9.76 16.24
C GLY A 199 1.09 9.80 15.92
N ILE A 200 0.46 8.66 15.66
CA ILE A 200 -1.00 8.58 15.45
C ILE A 200 -1.76 9.10 16.67
N LYS A 201 -1.40 8.64 17.88
CA LYS A 201 -2.03 9.06 19.13
C LYS A 201 -1.82 10.55 19.37
N LEU A 202 -0.59 11.02 19.24
CA LEU A 202 -0.23 12.43 19.41
C LEU A 202 -1.00 13.33 18.44
N TYR A 203 -1.11 12.91 17.18
CA TYR A 203 -1.84 13.64 16.15
C TYR A 203 -3.34 13.73 16.46
N ARG A 204 -3.98 12.62 16.84
CA ARG A 204 -5.40 12.61 17.24
C ARG A 204 -5.67 13.49 18.46
N GLU A 205 -4.77 13.45 19.44
CA GLU A 205 -4.86 14.31 20.63
C GLU A 205 -4.72 15.80 20.28
N SER A 206 -3.87 16.15 19.31
CA SER A 206 -3.68 17.55 18.90
C SER A 206 -4.87 18.12 18.12
N VAL A 207 -5.52 17.31 17.27
CA VAL A 207 -6.73 17.74 16.54
C VAL A 207 -8.03 17.53 17.32
N GLY A 208 -7.98 16.86 18.48
CA GLY A 208 -9.16 16.58 19.31
C GLY A 208 -10.20 15.69 18.63
N LEU A 209 -9.81 14.87 17.67
CA LEU A 209 -10.67 13.98 16.89
C LEU A 209 -10.10 12.56 16.88
N GLY A 210 -10.99 11.58 16.89
CA GLY A 210 -10.61 10.19 16.72
C GLY A 210 -11.78 9.30 16.35
N PRO A 211 -11.67 7.98 16.59
CA PRO A 211 -12.70 7.02 16.18
C PRO A 211 -14.08 7.26 16.79
N LYS A 212 -14.17 7.88 17.97
CA LYS A 212 -15.46 8.15 18.62
C LYS A 212 -16.26 9.20 17.85
N GLU A 213 -15.59 10.19 17.30
CA GLU A 213 -16.19 11.29 16.57
C GLU A 213 -16.39 10.91 15.10
N LEU A 214 -15.33 10.38 14.47
CA LEU A 214 -15.30 10.17 13.02
C LEU A 214 -16.15 8.97 12.55
N ASN A 215 -16.31 7.91 13.35
CA ASN A 215 -17.09 6.74 12.93
C ASN A 215 -18.61 6.98 12.90
N ASN A 216 -19.08 8.13 13.38
CA ASN A 216 -20.48 8.56 13.24
C ASN A 216 -20.75 9.34 11.95
N ILE A 217 -19.73 9.54 11.10
CA ILE A 217 -19.89 10.21 9.82
C ILE A 217 -20.44 9.20 8.81
N ASP A 218 -21.70 9.40 8.43
CA ASP A 218 -22.35 8.60 7.39
C ASP A 218 -22.12 9.18 5.98
N PRO A 219 -22.01 8.33 4.95
CA PRO A 219 -22.07 8.75 3.54
C PRO A 219 -23.36 9.51 3.19
N PRO A 220 -23.39 10.34 2.12
CA PRO A 220 -22.29 10.64 1.18
C PRO A 220 -21.31 11.71 1.71
N ASN A 221 -20.25 12.00 0.93
CA ASN A 221 -19.26 13.06 1.16
C ASN A 221 -18.48 12.91 2.48
N VAL A 222 -18.04 11.68 2.78
CA VAL A 222 -17.34 11.36 4.03
C VAL A 222 -16.02 12.13 4.16
N ILE A 223 -15.24 12.20 3.09
CA ILE A 223 -13.90 12.83 3.09
C ILE A 223 -14.01 14.32 3.39
N GLU A 224 -14.99 14.99 2.79
CA GLU A 224 -15.29 16.40 3.00
C GLU A 224 -15.78 16.68 4.41
N LYS A 225 -16.67 15.83 4.95
CA LYS A 225 -17.14 15.93 6.35
C LYS A 225 -16.00 15.77 7.35
N ILE A 226 -15.07 14.85 7.09
CA ILE A 226 -13.86 14.66 7.93
C ILE A 226 -12.97 15.90 7.86
N TRP A 227 -12.75 16.46 6.67
CA TRP A 227 -12.01 17.71 6.51
C TRP A 227 -12.67 18.86 7.29
N ASP A 228 -13.98 19.04 7.16
CA ASP A 228 -14.74 20.07 7.87
C ASP A 228 -14.66 19.94 9.38
N ALA A 229 -14.69 18.70 9.90
CA ALA A 229 -14.51 18.43 11.32
C ALA A 229 -13.07 18.77 11.78
N THR A 230 -12.06 18.44 10.97
CA THR A 230 -10.65 18.55 11.36
C THR A 230 -10.10 19.97 11.24
N LYS A 231 -10.48 20.71 10.19
CA LYS A 231 -9.92 22.04 9.88
C LYS A 231 -10.10 23.06 11.01
N ALA A 232 -11.16 22.93 11.80
CA ALA A 232 -11.43 23.82 12.94
C ALA A 232 -10.39 23.70 14.06
N ASN A 233 -9.74 22.54 14.17
CA ASN A 233 -8.80 22.21 15.24
C ASN A 233 -7.34 22.17 14.77
N LEU A 234 -7.08 22.44 13.50
CA LEU A 234 -5.71 22.48 13.00
C LEU A 234 -4.94 23.69 13.57
N PRO A 235 -3.68 23.51 13.99
CA PRO A 235 -2.80 24.62 14.35
C PRO A 235 -2.77 25.70 13.25
N LYS A 236 -2.99 26.96 13.63
CA LYS A 236 -2.93 28.11 12.69
C LYS A 236 -1.58 28.28 11.99
N THR A 237 -0.54 27.64 12.51
CA THR A 237 0.81 27.62 11.94
C THR A 237 0.94 26.66 10.76
N LEU A 238 0.03 25.70 10.61
CA LEU A 238 0.00 24.80 9.45
C LEU A 238 -0.58 25.53 8.24
N GLN A 239 0.17 25.55 7.14
CA GLN A 239 -0.26 26.10 5.87
C GLN A 239 -1.11 25.09 5.08
N VAL A 240 -2.17 24.57 5.70
CA VAL A 240 -3.13 23.68 5.04
C VAL A 240 -4.29 24.54 4.53
N THR A 241 -4.34 24.77 3.21
CA THR A 241 -5.30 25.70 2.61
C THR A 241 -6.43 25.01 1.86
N SER A 242 -6.25 23.74 1.53
CA SER A 242 -7.21 22.92 0.80
C SER A 242 -7.33 21.52 1.40
N LEU A 243 -8.37 20.80 0.98
CA LEU A 243 -8.57 19.39 1.35
C LEU A 243 -7.45 18.52 0.76
N GLU A 244 -6.98 18.86 -0.44
CA GLU A 244 -5.88 18.19 -1.12
C GLU A 244 -4.55 18.39 -0.39
N ASP A 245 -4.31 19.56 0.22
CA ASP A 245 -3.15 19.79 1.09
C ASP A 245 -3.24 18.93 2.35
N PHE A 246 -4.44 18.84 2.94
CA PHE A 246 -4.68 18.06 4.16
C PHE A 246 -4.40 16.57 3.96
N PHE A 247 -4.85 16.01 2.83
CA PHE A 247 -4.58 14.63 2.45
C PHE A 247 -3.22 14.42 1.75
N GLN A 248 -2.43 15.49 1.58
CA GLN A 248 -1.11 15.48 0.94
C GLN A 248 -1.12 14.92 -0.49
N ILE A 249 -2.17 15.25 -1.25
CA ILE A 249 -2.36 14.81 -2.65
C ILE A 249 -2.27 15.96 -3.66
N ASN A 250 -2.00 17.18 -3.20
CA ASN A 250 -1.87 18.36 -4.06
C ASN A 250 -0.55 18.34 -4.87
N VAL A 251 0.58 18.05 -4.21
CA VAL A 251 1.91 18.00 -4.82
C VAL A 251 2.58 16.67 -4.50
N ASN A 252 3.10 15.99 -5.51
CA ASN A 252 3.90 14.79 -5.31
C ASN A 252 5.33 15.18 -4.96
N PRO A 253 5.82 14.92 -3.72
CA PRO A 253 7.15 15.34 -3.30
C PRO A 253 8.27 14.56 -4.00
N ILE A 254 7.98 13.36 -4.52
CA ILE A 254 8.94 12.51 -5.24
C ILE A 254 9.08 12.99 -6.69
N ASN A 255 7.98 13.44 -7.29
CA ASN A 255 7.97 13.94 -8.66
C ASN A 255 7.09 15.21 -8.76
N PRO A 256 7.62 16.39 -8.38
CA PRO A 256 6.84 17.63 -8.31
C PRO A 256 6.21 18.05 -9.64
N GLU A 257 6.82 17.66 -10.76
CA GLU A 257 6.34 17.95 -12.12
C GLU A 257 5.15 17.09 -12.53
N ARG A 258 4.83 16.04 -11.76
CA ARG A 258 3.75 15.10 -12.06
C ARG A 258 2.73 15.07 -10.92
N PRO A 259 1.44 15.30 -11.20
CA PRO A 259 0.42 15.08 -10.18
C PRO A 259 0.40 13.61 -9.73
N TYR A 260 -0.16 13.36 -8.55
CA TYR A 260 -0.45 11.99 -8.13
C TYR A 260 -1.40 11.30 -9.11
N HIS A 261 -1.07 10.05 -9.46
CA HIS A 261 -1.98 9.14 -10.15
C HIS A 261 -3.15 8.77 -9.24
N LEU A 262 -4.26 8.32 -9.82
CA LEU A 262 -5.50 8.08 -9.08
C LEU A 262 -5.29 7.05 -7.97
N HIS A 263 -4.64 5.92 -8.28
CA HIS A 263 -4.35 4.87 -7.31
C HIS A 263 -3.40 5.32 -6.20
N GLN A 264 -2.51 6.28 -6.47
CA GLN A 264 -1.64 6.88 -5.45
C GLN A 264 -2.43 7.81 -4.51
N LYS A 265 -3.40 8.57 -5.04
CA LYS A 265 -4.32 9.36 -4.21
C LYS A 265 -5.17 8.48 -3.31
N VAL A 266 -5.64 7.33 -3.82
CA VAL A 266 -6.32 6.32 -3.00
C VAL A 266 -5.45 5.95 -1.80
N THR A 267 -4.18 5.63 -2.05
CA THR A 267 -3.22 5.26 -1.00
C THR A 267 -3.04 6.33 0.07
N ALA A 268 -2.87 7.58 -0.36
CA ALA A 268 -2.66 8.72 0.53
C ALA A 268 -3.88 8.98 1.43
N ILE A 269 -5.08 9.08 0.84
CA ILE A 269 -6.31 9.34 1.60
C ILE A 269 -6.60 8.18 2.54
N TYR A 270 -6.48 6.93 2.09
CA TYR A 270 -6.72 5.76 2.92
C TYR A 270 -5.82 5.72 4.16
N ASN A 271 -4.51 5.99 4.01
CA ASN A 271 -3.57 6.09 5.12
C ASN A 271 -3.94 7.21 6.10
N MET A 272 -4.41 8.35 5.58
CA MET A 272 -4.85 9.47 6.42
C MET A 272 -6.13 9.13 7.20
N LEU A 273 -7.09 8.42 6.60
CA LEU A 273 -8.28 7.94 7.31
C LEU A 273 -7.91 7.03 8.48
N ASN A 274 -6.94 6.13 8.27
CA ASN A 274 -6.36 5.31 9.33
C ASN A 274 -5.72 6.16 10.43
N THR A 275 -4.96 7.19 10.05
CA THR A 275 -4.29 8.09 11.01
C THR A 275 -5.30 8.89 11.82
N LEU A 276 -6.30 9.49 11.18
CA LEU A 276 -7.37 10.26 11.82
C LEU A 276 -8.27 9.41 12.71
N GLY A 277 -8.48 8.14 12.34
CA GLY A 277 -9.31 7.23 13.09
C GLY A 277 -10.70 7.01 12.50
N TYR A 278 -10.90 7.20 11.20
CA TYR A 278 -12.13 6.78 10.52
C TYR A 278 -12.03 5.28 10.18
N PHE A 279 -12.77 4.46 10.93
CA PHE A 279 -12.74 2.99 10.88
C PHE A 279 -11.30 2.41 10.80
N PRO A 280 -10.41 2.77 11.75
CA PRO A 280 -8.99 2.52 11.60
C PRO A 280 -8.63 1.05 11.85
N ASP A 281 -7.48 0.64 11.30
CA ASP A 281 -6.94 -0.68 11.56
C ASP A 281 -6.48 -0.83 13.01
N SER A 282 -6.74 -2.02 13.57
CA SER A 282 -6.56 -2.26 15.00
C SER A 282 -5.15 -2.76 15.34
N LYS A 283 -4.57 -2.16 16.39
CA LYS A 283 -3.29 -2.58 16.99
C LYS A 283 -2.10 -2.47 16.02
N VAL A 284 -2.08 -1.43 15.17
CA VAL A 284 -1.00 -1.14 14.21
C VAL A 284 0.36 -0.87 14.86
N TYR A 285 0.44 -0.71 16.18
CA TYR A 285 1.70 -0.73 16.94
C TYR A 285 2.35 -2.14 16.98
N LYS A 286 1.63 -3.19 16.56
CA LYS A 286 2.18 -4.54 16.36
C LYS A 286 2.54 -4.74 14.90
N GLU A 287 3.76 -5.17 14.62
CA GLU A 287 4.30 -5.27 13.25
C GLU A 287 3.39 -6.08 12.32
N ARG A 288 2.92 -7.26 12.74
CA ARG A 288 1.99 -8.08 11.95
C ARG A 288 0.71 -7.32 11.56
N ARG A 289 0.19 -6.46 12.43
CA ARG A 289 -1.04 -5.68 12.18
C ARG A 289 -0.77 -4.44 11.34
N PHE A 290 0.40 -3.83 11.50
CA PHE A 290 0.89 -2.78 10.61
C PHE A 290 1.02 -3.28 9.18
N ILE A 291 1.67 -4.43 8.98
CA ILE A 291 1.83 -5.05 7.66
C ILE A 291 0.47 -5.34 7.02
N ALA A 292 -0.48 -5.90 7.78
CA ALA A 292 -1.84 -6.13 7.28
C ALA A 292 -2.54 -4.82 6.86
N ALA A 293 -2.43 -3.75 7.65
CA ALA A 293 -2.99 -2.44 7.31
C ALA A 293 -2.38 -1.82 6.03
N MET A 294 -1.08 -2.05 5.79
CA MET A 294 -0.43 -1.64 4.55
C MET A 294 -0.95 -2.45 3.36
N SER A 295 -1.17 -3.76 3.52
CA SER A 295 -1.75 -4.62 2.49
C SER A 295 -3.19 -4.25 2.14
N ASP A 296 -4.02 -3.95 3.14
CA ASP A 296 -5.36 -3.40 2.91
C ASP A 296 -5.28 -2.15 2.01
N ASN A 297 -4.38 -1.22 2.34
CA ASN A 297 -4.22 -0.03 1.52
C ASN A 297 -3.79 -0.35 0.07
N SER A 298 -2.82 -1.25 -0.11
CA SER A 298 -2.42 -1.74 -1.43
C SER A 298 -3.58 -2.40 -2.20
N HIS A 299 -4.44 -3.17 -1.54
CA HIS A 299 -5.64 -3.76 -2.16
C HIS A 299 -6.63 -2.68 -2.61
N ALA A 300 -6.90 -1.67 -1.77
CA ALA A 300 -7.75 -0.54 -2.15
C ALA A 300 -7.16 0.24 -3.34
N SER A 301 -5.85 0.43 -3.38
CA SER A 301 -5.16 1.08 -4.50
C SER A 301 -5.28 0.27 -5.80
N MET A 302 -4.94 -1.02 -5.78
CA MET A 302 -4.98 -1.88 -6.97
C MET A 302 -6.39 -2.12 -7.49
N ALA A 303 -7.38 -2.24 -6.60
CA ALA A 303 -8.77 -2.44 -6.99
C ALA A 303 -9.39 -1.21 -7.68
N SER A 304 -8.77 -0.03 -7.61
CA SER A 304 -9.25 1.17 -8.32
C SER A 304 -9.22 1.02 -9.85
N PHE A 305 -8.48 0.03 -10.37
CA PHE A 305 -8.45 -0.34 -11.79
C PHE A 305 -9.53 -1.38 -12.18
N CYS A 306 -10.34 -1.85 -11.23
CA CYS A 306 -11.30 -2.94 -11.44
C CYS A 306 -12.74 -2.42 -11.52
N ASN A 307 -13.70 -3.30 -11.84
CA ASN A 307 -15.12 -2.95 -11.80
C ASN A 307 -15.75 -3.22 -10.43
N LEU A 308 -15.28 -4.26 -9.74
CA LEU A 308 -15.80 -4.68 -8.45
C LEU A 308 -14.65 -5.10 -7.51
N LEU A 309 -14.75 -4.68 -6.25
CA LEU A 309 -13.92 -5.11 -5.13
C LEU A 309 -14.78 -5.82 -4.09
N LEU A 310 -14.40 -7.04 -3.73
CA LEU A 310 -15.06 -7.79 -2.66
C LEU A 310 -14.12 -7.93 -1.46
N SER A 311 -14.63 -7.63 -0.27
CA SER A 311 -13.94 -7.82 1.00
C SER A 311 -14.92 -8.28 2.07
N ARG A 312 -14.41 -8.99 3.09
CA ARG A 312 -15.17 -9.35 4.30
C ARG A 312 -14.94 -8.38 5.46
N ASP A 313 -14.00 -7.46 5.33
CA ASP A 313 -13.71 -6.47 6.36
C ASP A 313 -14.59 -5.23 6.17
N GLU A 314 -15.51 -5.00 7.11
CA GLU A 314 -16.44 -3.88 7.04
C GLU A 314 -15.73 -2.52 7.16
N ASN A 315 -14.67 -2.43 7.97
CA ASN A 315 -13.91 -1.19 8.14
C ASN A 315 -13.14 -0.87 6.86
N PHE A 316 -12.53 -1.90 6.24
CA PHE A 316 -11.91 -1.79 4.93
C PHE A 316 -12.92 -1.27 3.89
N VAL A 317 -14.09 -1.91 3.78
CA VAL A 317 -15.15 -1.51 2.82
C VAL A 317 -15.59 -0.07 3.04
N ARG A 318 -15.81 0.34 4.30
CA ARG A 318 -16.23 1.72 4.64
C ARG A 318 -15.17 2.75 4.26
N LYS A 319 -13.90 2.49 4.55
CA LYS A 319 -12.79 3.36 4.16
C LYS A 319 -12.68 3.45 2.63
N THR A 320 -12.63 2.32 1.93
CA THR A 320 -12.44 2.29 0.48
C THR A 320 -13.59 2.97 -0.26
N ARG A 321 -14.85 2.77 0.18
CA ARG A 321 -16.01 3.47 -0.39
C ARG A 321 -15.91 4.99 -0.25
N ALA A 322 -15.54 5.47 0.93
CA ALA A 322 -15.37 6.91 1.17
C ALA A 322 -14.30 7.52 0.24
N VAL A 323 -13.17 6.83 0.09
CA VAL A 323 -12.07 7.25 -0.80
C VAL A 323 -12.51 7.25 -2.26
N TYR A 324 -13.17 6.18 -2.71
CA TYR A 324 -13.62 6.04 -4.09
C TYR A 324 -14.71 7.03 -4.47
N GLU A 325 -15.65 7.31 -3.56
CA GLU A 325 -16.68 8.33 -3.75
C GLU A 325 -16.05 9.70 -3.99
N TYR A 326 -15.13 10.13 -3.12
CA TYR A 326 -14.48 11.45 -3.23
C TYR A 326 -13.61 11.56 -4.50
N LEU A 327 -12.87 10.51 -4.84
CA LEU A 327 -12.00 10.49 -6.02
C LEU A 327 -12.73 10.20 -7.34
N GLY A 328 -14.03 9.88 -7.30
CA GLY A 328 -14.79 9.48 -8.48
C GLY A 328 -14.33 8.17 -9.10
N VAL A 329 -13.78 7.24 -8.30
CA VAL A 329 -13.36 5.92 -8.76
C VAL A 329 -14.60 5.08 -9.09
N PRO A 330 -14.74 4.53 -10.30
CA PRO A 330 -15.95 3.84 -10.74
C PRO A 330 -16.09 2.41 -10.16
N THR A 331 -15.05 1.88 -9.52
CA THR A 331 -15.06 0.55 -8.90
C THR A 331 -16.14 0.47 -7.82
N GLU A 332 -17.04 -0.50 -7.94
CA GLU A 332 -17.98 -0.82 -6.87
C GLU A 332 -17.27 -1.61 -5.77
N VAL A 333 -17.55 -1.30 -4.50
CA VAL A 333 -16.99 -2.03 -3.35
C VAL A 333 -18.13 -2.70 -2.60
N GLN A 334 -18.06 -4.01 -2.36
CA GLN A 334 -19.10 -4.76 -1.64
C GLN A 334 -18.52 -5.59 -0.49
N LEU A 335 -19.30 -5.63 0.60
CA LEU A 335 -19.04 -6.47 1.76
C LEU A 335 -19.58 -7.88 1.51
N VAL A 336 -18.74 -8.89 1.68
CA VAL A 336 -19.13 -10.31 1.62
C VAL A 336 -19.42 -10.80 3.03
N THR A 337 -20.66 -11.23 3.25
CA THR A 337 -21.10 -11.86 4.49
C THR A 337 -21.40 -13.34 4.25
N LEU A 338 -20.98 -14.19 5.18
CA LEU A 338 -21.38 -15.59 5.21
C LEU A 338 -22.57 -15.68 6.16
N ASN A 339 -23.76 -15.94 5.63
CA ASN A 339 -24.89 -16.31 6.46
C ASN A 339 -24.57 -17.67 7.07
N GLY A 340 -24.60 -17.76 8.40
CA GLY A 340 -24.20 -18.95 9.13
C GLY A 340 -24.91 -20.21 8.64
N SER A 341 -24.14 -21.29 8.54
CA SER A 341 -24.60 -22.68 8.58
C SER A 341 -25.37 -22.98 9.85
#